data_AF-A0A957EIL6-F1
#
_entry.id   AF-A0A957EIL6-F1
#
_cell.length_a   1.000
_cell.length_b   1.000
_cell.length_c   1.000
_cell.angle_alpha   90.00
_cell.angle_beta   90.00
_cell.angle_gamma   90.00
#
_symmetry.space_group_name_H-M   'P 1'
#
loop_
_entity.id
_entity.type
_entity.pdbx_description
1 polymer ?
#
loop_
_entity_poly.entity_id
_entity_poly.type
_entity_poly.pdbx_seq_one_letter_code
_entity_poly.pdbx_strand_id
1 'polypeptide(L)'
;DAQTEEGQTKEGQTGEGRTTGSPLRAGGTLGHVMAQFKSVVSKHYKRDIAPNGSPIWQRGYYERIVRNERELLAIRKYVEDNPARWAADQENLDALFAKMTNR
;
A
#
# COMPACT_ATOMS: atom_id res chain seq x y z
N ASP A 1 55.48 5.28 -26.06
CA ASP A 1 55.04 5.59 -27.43
C ASP A 1 53.80 4.76 -27.71
N ALA A 2 52.63 5.39 -27.57
CA ALA A 2 51.81 5.90 -28.69
C ALA A 2 51.10 4.72 -29.41
N GLN A 3 49.81 4.72 -29.70
CA GLN A 3 48.73 5.69 -29.63
C GLN A 3 47.43 4.90 -29.92
N THR A 4 46.31 5.47 -29.47
CA THR A 4 44.91 5.24 -29.87
C THR A 4 44.69 5.24 -31.39
N GLU A 5 43.84 4.35 -31.91
CA GLU A 5 42.88 4.57 -33.04
C GLU A 5 41.70 3.60 -32.83
N GLU A 6 40.52 4.07 -32.41
CA GLU A 6 39.37 4.47 -33.24
C GLU A 6 38.87 3.42 -34.25
N GLY A 7 37.66 2.91 -33.98
CA GLY A 7 36.88 2.08 -34.90
C GLY A 7 35.40 2.14 -34.50
N GLN A 8 34.75 3.24 -34.85
CA GLN A 8 33.29 3.35 -34.86
C GLN A 8 32.72 2.54 -36.03
N THR A 9 31.79 1.63 -35.76
CA THR A 9 30.72 1.29 -36.70
C THR A 9 29.38 1.37 -35.98
N LYS A 10 28.54 2.23 -36.55
CA LYS A 10 27.16 2.46 -36.17
C LYS A 10 26.25 1.39 -36.76
N GLU A 11 25.06 1.34 -36.17
CA GLU A 11 23.78 0.90 -36.74
C GLU A 11 23.29 -0.50 -36.39
N GLY A 12 22.02 -0.52 -35.98
CA GLY A 12 21.28 -1.66 -35.46
C GLY A 12 20.19 -1.27 -34.45
N GLN A 13 19.70 -0.03 -34.47
CA GLN A 13 18.45 0.34 -33.80
C GLN A 13 17.29 0.07 -34.76
N THR A 14 16.61 -1.06 -34.57
CA THR A 14 15.24 -1.24 -35.09
C THR A 14 14.51 -2.21 -34.17
N GLY A 15 13.65 -1.61 -33.35
CA GLY A 15 12.73 -2.26 -32.43
C GLY A 15 11.64 -1.25 -32.12
N GLU A 16 10.86 -0.95 -33.15
CA GLU A 16 9.67 -0.10 -33.10
C GLU A 16 8.70 -0.55 -31.99
N GLY A 17 8.02 0.44 -31.40
CA GLY A 17 6.65 0.24 -30.95
C GLY A 17 6.47 -0.38 -29.56
N ARG A 18 6.93 0.30 -28.51
CA ARG A 18 6.16 0.35 -27.27
C ARG A 18 5.67 1.76 -27.01
N THR A 19 4.70 2.17 -27.82
CA THR A 19 3.64 3.06 -27.36
C THR A 19 2.78 2.29 -26.35
N THR A 20 3.34 1.93 -25.19
CA THR A 20 2.49 1.78 -24.02
C THR A 20 2.03 3.19 -23.71
N GLY A 21 0.83 3.54 -24.21
CA GLY A 21 0.16 4.78 -23.82
C GLY A 21 0.36 4.94 -22.33
N SER A 22 0.97 6.07 -21.93
CA SER A 22 1.09 6.39 -20.52
C SER A 22 -0.31 6.24 -19.94
N PRO A 23 -0.56 5.28 -19.03
CA PRO A 23 -1.87 5.19 -18.42
C PRO A 23 -2.03 6.54 -17.74
N LEU A 24 -3.03 7.31 -18.19
CA LEU A 24 -3.45 8.57 -17.60
C LEU A 24 -3.15 8.49 -16.11
N ARG A 25 -2.20 9.30 -15.62
CA ARG A 25 -1.66 9.18 -14.26
C ARG A 25 -2.85 9.03 -13.32
N ALA A 26 -3.05 7.83 -12.80
CA ALA A 26 -4.20 7.44 -11.99
C ALA A 26 -4.13 8.05 -10.58
N GLY A 27 -3.52 9.23 -10.45
CA GLY A 27 -3.33 9.98 -9.22
C GLY A 27 -4.62 10.52 -8.59
N GLY A 28 -5.79 10.18 -9.15
CA GLY A 28 -7.09 10.58 -8.63
C GLY A 28 -7.94 9.42 -8.07
N THR A 29 -7.50 8.16 -8.15
CA THR A 29 -8.29 7.05 -7.60
C THR A 29 -8.00 6.86 -6.12
N LEU A 30 -9.03 6.49 -5.35
CA LEU A 30 -8.87 6.16 -3.92
C LEU A 30 -7.82 5.07 -3.70
N GLY A 31 -7.80 4.06 -4.57
CA GLY A 31 -6.80 2.98 -4.52
C GLY A 31 -5.36 3.50 -4.67
N HIS A 32 -5.11 4.49 -5.52
CA HIS A 32 -3.78 5.08 -5.66
C HIS A 32 -3.36 5.85 -4.41
N VAL A 33 -4.27 6.64 -3.82
CA VAL A 33 -4.02 7.36 -2.56
C VAL A 33 -3.69 6.39 -1.43
N MET A 34 -4.48 5.32 -1.29
CA MET A 34 -4.26 4.30 -0.27
C MET A 34 -2.95 3.53 -0.49
N ALA A 35 -2.59 3.24 -1.74
CA ALA A 35 -1.31 2.61 -2.07
C ALA A 35 -0.13 3.49 -1.67
N GLN A 36 -0.19 4.78 -1.97
CA GLN A 36 0.85 5.75 -1.60
C GLN A 36 0.98 5.86 -0.07
N PHE A 37 -0.16 6.04 0.63
CA PHE A 37 -0.19 6.12 2.09
C PHE A 37 0.45 4.89 2.75
N LYS A 38 -0.02 3.68 2.40
CA LYS A 38 0.53 2.42 2.96
C LYS A 38 2.01 2.26 2.64
N SER A 39 2.46 2.68 1.47
CA SER A 39 3.87 2.62 1.06
C SER A 39 4.75 3.53 1.91
N VAL A 40 4.35 4.80 2.09
CA VAL A 40 5.09 5.78 2.89
C VAL A 40 5.20 5.31 4.33
N VAL A 41 4.08 4.95 4.96
CA VAL A 41 4.08 4.48 6.36
C VAL A 41 4.92 3.21 6.52
N SER A 42 4.86 2.25 5.58
CA SER A 42 5.71 1.05 5.64
C SER A 42 7.20 1.36 5.59
N LYS A 43 7.61 2.36 4.79
CA LYS A 43 9.02 2.78 4.71
C LYS A 43 9.48 3.37 6.05
N HIS A 44 8.65 4.23 6.65
CA HIS A 44 8.92 4.79 7.97
C HIS A 44 9.01 3.70 9.04
N TYR A 45 8.03 2.80 9.10
CA TYR A 45 8.02 1.69 10.04
C TYR A 45 9.28 0.81 9.93
N LYS A 46 9.69 0.45 8.70
CA LYS A 46 10.90 -0.36 8.50
C LYS A 46 12.15 0.39 8.94
N ARG A 47 12.25 1.68 8.63
CA ARG A 47 13.44 2.46 8.98
C ARG A 47 13.55 2.69 10.50
N ASP A 48 12.43 3.01 11.15
CA ASP A 48 12.44 3.59 12.50
C ASP A 48 12.08 2.56 13.60
N ILE A 49 11.40 1.45 13.25
CA ILE A 49 10.83 0.52 14.24
C ILE A 49 11.30 -0.92 14.00
N ALA A 50 11.12 -1.46 12.79
CA ALA A 50 11.43 -2.86 12.50
C ALA A 50 12.02 -3.07 11.10
N PRO A 51 13.35 -2.94 10.92
CA PRO A 51 14.03 -3.07 9.63
C PRO A 51 13.78 -4.39 8.91
N ASN A 52 13.67 -5.48 9.68
CA ASN A 52 13.38 -6.83 9.18
C ASN A 52 11.96 -7.29 9.52
N GLY A 53 11.06 -6.34 9.83
CA GLY A 53 9.68 -6.65 10.23
C GLY A 53 8.83 -7.22 9.08
N SER A 54 7.87 -8.06 9.45
CA SER A 54 6.84 -8.59 8.54
C SER A 54 5.93 -7.48 7.99
N PRO A 55 5.18 -7.74 6.90
CA PRO A 55 4.20 -6.79 6.39
C PRO A 55 3.19 -6.38 7.48
N ILE A 56 3.01 -5.07 7.68
CA ILE A 56 2.14 -4.52 8.73
C ILE A 56 0.68 -4.33 8.30
N TRP A 57 0.39 -4.49 7.01
CA TRP A 57 -0.94 -4.23 6.46
C TRP A 57 -1.68 -5.52 6.17
N GLN A 58 -2.95 -5.56 6.55
CA GLN A 58 -3.90 -6.48 5.93
C GLN A 58 -4.09 -6.13 4.44
N ARG A 59 -4.37 -7.16 3.63
CA ARG A 59 -4.57 -7.02 2.18
C ARG A 59 -5.84 -6.23 1.87
N GLY A 60 -5.76 -5.33 0.89
CA GLY A 60 -6.89 -4.49 0.47
C GLY A 60 -7.15 -3.33 1.42
N TYR A 61 -8.30 -2.69 1.27
CA TYR A 61 -8.80 -1.66 2.18
C TYR A 61 -10.33 -1.62 2.08
N TYR A 62 -11.01 -1.18 3.14
CA TYR A 62 -12.46 -1.01 3.14
C TYR A 62 -12.83 0.37 2.60
N GLU A 63 -13.79 0.41 1.69
CA GLU A 63 -14.30 1.64 1.10
C GLU A 63 -15.83 1.61 1.03
N ARG A 64 -16.45 2.74 1.35
CA ARG A 64 -17.92 2.89 1.31
C ARG A 64 -18.28 4.34 1.02
N ILE A 65 -19.19 4.54 0.06
CA ILE A 65 -19.75 5.86 -0.26
C ILE A 65 -20.78 6.22 0.80
N VAL A 66 -20.58 7.33 1.50
CA VAL A 66 -21.53 7.90 2.46
C VAL A 66 -22.55 8.73 1.70
N ARG A 67 -23.83 8.34 1.75
CA ARG A 67 -24.89 8.89 0.89
C ARG A 67 -25.84 9.85 1.62
N ASN A 68 -25.78 9.90 2.95
CA ASN A 68 -26.63 10.77 3.76
C ASN A 68 -26.03 11.03 5.15
N GLU A 69 -26.61 12.01 5.84
CA GLU A 69 -26.17 12.44 7.16
C GLU A 69 -26.31 11.36 8.24
N ARG A 70 -27.41 10.59 8.21
CA ARG A 70 -27.62 9.48 9.17
C ARG A 70 -26.48 8.47 9.11
N GLU A 71 -26.04 8.12 7.90
CA GLU A 71 -24.91 7.22 7.67
C GLU A 71 -23.60 7.83 8.14
N LEU A 72 -23.36 9.12 7.86
CA LEU A 72 -22.19 9.84 8.34
C LEU A 72 -22.09 9.80 9.87
N LEU A 73 -23.19 10.09 10.56
CA LEU A 73 -23.25 10.07 12.03
C LEU A 73 -22.98 8.66 12.58
N ALA A 74 -23.56 7.64 11.97
CA ALA A 74 -23.33 6.25 12.37
C ALA A 74 -21.86 5.83 12.20
N ILE A 75 -21.22 6.20 11.10
CA ILE A 75 -19.81 5.89 10.84
C ILE A 75 -18.90 6.63 11.83
N ARG A 76 -19.16 7.90 12.11
CA ARG A 76 -18.38 8.67 13.11
C ARG A 76 -18.47 8.02 14.49
N LYS A 77 -19.70 7.70 14.92
CA LYS A 77 -19.92 6.98 16.18
C LYS A 77 -19.19 5.64 16.20
N TYR A 78 -19.22 4.89 15.10
CA TYR A 78 -18.47 3.64 15.00
C TYR A 78 -16.96 3.86 15.20
N VAL A 79 -16.36 4.84 14.54
CA VAL A 79 -14.91 5.14 14.67
C VAL A 79 -14.55 5.53 16.10
N GLU A 80 -15.39 6.33 16.76
CA GLU A 80 -15.20 6.75 18.15
C GLU A 80 -15.35 5.59 19.15
N ASP A 81 -16.35 4.73 18.95
CA ASP A 81 -16.66 3.62 19.84
C ASP A 81 -15.73 2.40 19.61
N ASN A 82 -15.11 2.26 18.43
CA ASN A 82 -14.36 1.06 18.05
C ASN A 82 -13.22 0.70 19.01
N PRO A 83 -12.39 1.65 19.51
CA PRO A 83 -11.34 1.32 20.47
C PRO A 83 -11.86 0.64 21.73
N ALA A 84 -13.00 1.09 22.27
CA ALA A 84 -13.63 0.49 23.44
C ALA A 84 -14.21 -0.91 23.14
N ARG A 85 -14.58 -1.15 21.88
CA ARG A 85 -15.16 -2.42 21.42
C ARG A 85 -14.12 -3.46 20.99
N TRP A 86 -12.87 -3.05 20.76
CA TRP A 86 -11.81 -3.90 20.21
C TRP A 86 -11.57 -5.18 21.00
N ALA A 87 -11.61 -5.11 22.34
CA ALA A 87 -11.37 -6.27 23.19
C ALA A 87 -12.34 -7.44 22.94
N ALA A 88 -13.56 -7.14 22.50
CA ALA A 88 -14.59 -8.13 22.18
C ALA A 88 -14.69 -8.44 20.67
N ASP A 89 -13.82 -7.85 19.85
CA ASP A 89 -13.85 -8.02 18.39
C ASP A 89 -13.31 -9.40 17.99
N GLN A 90 -13.90 -9.99 16.95
CA GLN A 90 -13.51 -11.31 16.45
C GLN A 90 -12.15 -11.28 15.74
N GLU A 91 -11.77 -10.14 15.18
CA GLU A 91 -10.48 -9.91 14.52
C GLU A 91 -9.39 -9.50 15.51
N ASN A 92 -9.68 -9.48 16.81
CA ASN A 92 -8.68 -9.23 17.83
C ASN A 92 -7.66 -10.38 17.86
N LEU A 93 -6.44 -10.09 17.40
CA LEU A 93 -5.35 -11.04 17.32
C LEU A 93 -4.98 -11.62 18.69
N ASP A 94 -5.10 -10.86 19.78
CA ASP A 94 -4.80 -11.38 21.12
C ASP A 94 -5.75 -12.51 21.50
N ALA A 95 -7.04 -12.34 21.20
CA ALA A 95 -8.06 -13.36 21.42
C ALA A 95 -7.87 -14.56 20.48
N LEU A 96 -7.41 -14.33 19.24
CA LEU A 96 -7.11 -15.39 18.27
C LEU A 96 -5.87 -16.20 18.68
N PHE A 97 -4.80 -15.53 19.09
CA PHE A 97 -3.57 -16.18 19.56
C PHE A 97 -3.84 -17.01 20.81
N ALA A 98 -4.57 -16.48 21.79
CA ALA A 98 -4.95 -17.21 23.00
C ALA A 98 -5.73 -18.51 22.69
N LYS A 99 -6.60 -18.51 21.65
CA LYS A 99 -7.32 -19.71 21.20
C LYS A 99 -6.42 -20.73 20.49
N MET A 100 -5.34 -20.28 19.84
CA MET A 100 -4.40 -21.16 19.13
C MET A 100 -3.37 -21.80 20.07
N THR A 101 -2.96 -21.11 21.13
CA THR A 101 -1.93 -21.59 22.06
C THR A 101 -2.46 -22.46 23.21
N ASN A 102 -3.76 -22.42 23.51
CA ASN A 102 -4.40 -23.28 24.51
C ASN A 102 -4.81 -24.66 23.96
N ARG A 103 -4.07 -25.19 22.98
CA ARG A 103 -4.34 -26.49 22.34
C ARG A 103 -3.21 -27.47 22.57
#